data_AF-A0A9X5S3P2-F1
#
_entry.id   AF-A0A9X5S3P2-F1
#
_cell.length_a   1.000
_cell.length_b   1.000
_cell.length_c   1.000
_cell.angle_alpha   90.00
_cell.angle_beta   90.00
_cell.angle_gamma   90.00
#
_symmetry.space_group_name_H-M   'P 1'
#
loop_
_entity.id
_entity.type
_entity.pdbx_description
1 polymer ?
#
loop_
_entity_poly.entity_id
_entity_poly.type
_entity_poly.pdbx_seq_one_letter_code
_entity_poly.pdbx_strand_id
1 'polypeptide(L)'
;MKLYKIFKNPMNQYEAVKQGWSWPAFFFGAIWACVKKMWGLGIGIFVTFIVLNVLAGQNEMLGGIVGLLSLGVYIVFGMQGNALREKNLVKRGYVEVPQLINAANPEAAIAQYIAEYGHK
;
A
#
# COMPACT_ATOMS: atom_id res chain seq x y z
N MET A 1 13.97 -10.03 9.65
CA MET A 1 12.75 -10.69 9.14
C MET A 1 11.55 -9.79 9.41
N LYS A 2 10.41 -9.98 8.73
CA LYS A 2 9.20 -9.16 8.87
C LYS A 2 7.97 -10.06 8.86
N LEU A 3 6.91 -9.61 9.53
CA LEU A 3 5.65 -10.32 9.59
C LEU A 3 4.76 -9.99 8.38
N TYR A 4 4.14 -11.00 7.80
CA TYR A 4 3.27 -10.89 6.64
C TYR A 4 1.93 -11.56 6.92
N LYS A 5 0.86 -10.87 6.50
CA LYS A 5 -0.44 -11.49 6.26
C LYS A 5 -0.48 -12.02 4.83
N ILE A 6 -1.09 -13.17 4.64
CA ILE A 6 -1.26 -13.77 3.33
C ILE A 6 -2.73 -13.65 2.91
N PHE A 7 -2.95 -13.26 1.67
CA PHE A 7 -4.26 -13.12 1.06
C PHE A 7 -4.34 -14.08 -0.12
N LYS A 8 -5.45 -14.79 -0.26
CA LYS A 8 -5.68 -15.77 -1.32
C LYS A 8 -6.95 -15.45 -2.08
N ASN A 9 -6.96 -15.56 -3.41
CA ASN A 9 -8.17 -15.45 -4.21
C ASN A 9 -8.72 -16.85 -4.61
N PRO A 10 -9.95 -16.94 -5.17
CA PRO A 10 -10.54 -18.21 -5.61
C PRO A 10 -9.72 -18.95 -6.67
N MET A 11 -8.85 -18.24 -7.40
CA MET A 11 -7.96 -18.80 -8.43
C MET A 11 -6.61 -19.28 -7.87
N ASN A 12 -6.49 -19.46 -6.54
CA ASN A 12 -5.25 -19.83 -5.85
C ASN A 12 -4.07 -18.89 -6.11
N GLN A 13 -4.33 -17.60 -6.37
CA GLN A 13 -3.28 -16.58 -6.38
C GLN A 13 -3.08 -16.03 -4.97
N TYR A 14 -1.83 -15.86 -4.57
CA TYR A 14 -1.43 -15.44 -3.24
C TYR A 14 -0.78 -14.06 -3.27
N GLU A 15 -1.11 -13.23 -2.29
CA GLU A 15 -0.53 -11.90 -2.10
C GLU A 15 -0.09 -11.77 -0.64
N ALA A 16 1.20 -11.48 -0.42
CA ALA A 16 1.71 -11.16 0.91
C ALA A 16 1.69 -9.65 1.17
N VAL A 17 1.15 -9.26 2.32
CA VAL A 17 1.15 -7.88 2.81
C VAL A 17 1.91 -7.79 4.12
N LYS A 18 3.02 -7.04 4.08
CA LYS A 18 3.87 -6.78 5.23
C LYS A 18 3.10 -5.99 6.28
N GLN A 19 3.22 -6.37 7.54
CA GLN A 19 2.68 -5.63 8.67
C GLN A 19 3.58 -4.44 9.04
N GLY A 20 2.97 -3.28 9.30
CA GLY A 20 3.66 -2.02 9.61
C GLY A 20 3.98 -1.13 8.39
N TRP A 21 5.04 -0.33 8.52
CA TRP A 21 5.38 0.77 7.59
C TRP A 21 5.52 0.33 6.13
N SER A 22 4.94 1.06 5.18
CA SER A 22 5.01 0.82 3.74
C SER A 22 5.93 1.84 3.05
N TRP A 23 7.20 1.46 2.86
CA TRP A 23 8.17 2.29 2.14
C TRP A 23 7.71 2.70 0.73
N PRO A 24 7.11 1.81 -0.08
CA PRO A 24 6.65 2.22 -1.40
C PRO A 24 5.49 3.23 -1.35
N ALA A 25 4.60 3.11 -0.38
CA ALA A 25 3.50 4.07 -0.21
C ALA A 25 4.02 5.46 0.20
N PHE A 26 5.01 5.49 1.09
CA PHE A 26 5.67 6.72 1.54
C PHE A 26 6.40 7.47 0.42
N PHE A 27 7.16 6.76 -0.44
CA PHE A 27 7.97 7.44 -1.47
C PHE A 27 7.20 7.69 -2.77
N PHE A 28 6.27 6.81 -3.13
CA PHE A 28 5.69 6.81 -4.49
C PHE A 28 4.19 7.11 -4.54
N GLY A 29 3.50 7.28 -3.40
CA GLY A 29 2.12 7.77 -3.31
C GLY A 29 1.17 7.22 -4.38
N ALA A 30 0.79 8.08 -5.33
CA ALA A 30 -0.12 7.76 -6.44
C ALA A 30 0.37 6.57 -7.30
N ILE A 31 1.66 6.52 -7.66
CA ILE A 31 2.24 5.46 -8.49
C ILE A 31 2.12 4.12 -7.76
N TRP A 32 2.48 4.08 -6.47
CA TRP A 32 2.34 2.88 -5.66
C TRP A 32 0.87 2.40 -5.58
N ALA A 33 -0.07 3.33 -5.41
CA ALA A 33 -1.49 3.01 -5.37
C ALA A 33 -1.96 2.37 -6.69
N CYS A 34 -1.56 2.92 -7.84
CA CYS A 34 -1.85 2.35 -9.16
C CYS A 34 -1.22 0.96 -9.34
N VAL A 35 0.05 0.77 -8.96
CA VAL A 35 0.75 -0.54 -9.01
C VAL A 35 0.01 -1.60 -8.18
N LYS A 36 -0.58 -1.21 -7.04
CA LYS A 36 -1.39 -2.10 -6.19
C LYS A 36 -2.87 -2.15 -6.59
N LYS A 37 -3.20 -1.68 -7.80
CA LYS A 37 -4.54 -1.67 -8.40
C LYS A 37 -5.58 -0.93 -7.56
N MET A 38 -5.15 0.09 -6.81
CA MET A 38 -5.99 1.03 -6.06
C MET A 38 -6.21 2.28 -6.90
N TRP A 39 -6.80 2.12 -8.08
CA TRP A 39 -6.89 3.18 -9.10
C TRP A 39 -7.57 4.46 -8.59
N GLY A 40 -8.71 4.34 -7.89
CA GLY A 40 -9.41 5.50 -7.34
C GLY A 40 -8.57 6.29 -6.33
N LEU A 41 -7.80 5.58 -5.49
CA LEU A 41 -6.87 6.23 -4.56
C LEU A 41 -5.71 6.89 -5.31
N GLY A 42 -5.11 6.20 -6.29
CA GLY A 42 -4.01 6.74 -7.09
C GLY A 42 -4.40 8.01 -7.85
N ILE A 43 -5.55 7.98 -8.54
CA ILE A 43 -6.10 9.14 -9.24
C ILE A 43 -6.40 10.28 -8.25
N GLY A 44 -7.02 9.97 -7.12
CA GLY A 44 -7.35 10.98 -6.10
C GLY A 44 -6.11 11.70 -5.57
N ILE A 45 -5.04 10.95 -5.26
CA ILE A 45 -3.76 11.53 -4.81
C ILE A 45 -3.18 12.43 -5.91
N PHE A 46 -3.13 11.94 -7.15
CA PHE A 46 -2.56 12.68 -8.27
C PHE A 46 -3.29 13.99 -8.54
N VAL A 47 -4.62 13.94 -8.62
CA VAL A 47 -5.46 15.13 -8.84
C VAL A 47 -5.32 16.11 -7.68
N THR A 48 -5.35 15.63 -6.43
CA THR A 48 -5.18 16.50 -5.25
C THR A 48 -3.85 17.22 -5.29
N PHE A 49 -2.76 16.53 -5.64
CA PHE A 49 -1.44 17.13 -5.73
C PHE A 49 -1.38 18.22 -6.80
N ILE A 50 -1.95 17.98 -7.98
CA ILE A 50 -2.02 18.99 -9.05
C ILE A 50 -2.81 20.21 -8.58
N VAL A 51 -4.01 20.01 -8.01
CA VAL A 51 -4.87 21.11 -7.57
C VAL A 51 -4.17 21.96 -6.51
N LEU A 52 -3.53 21.34 -5.51
CA LEU A 52 -2.82 22.08 -4.47
C LEU A 52 -1.67 22.93 -5.03
N ASN A 53 -0.90 22.40 -5.99
CA ASN A 53 0.18 23.15 -6.62
C ASN A 53 -0.34 24.28 -7.50
N VAL A 54 -1.42 24.06 -8.26
CA VAL A 54 -2.06 25.11 -9.06
C VAL A 54 -2.60 26.24 -8.18
N LEU A 55 -3.22 25.90 -7.05
CA LEU A 55 -3.75 26.87 -6.09
C LEU A 55 -2.64 27.65 -5.36
N ALA A 56 -1.50 27.02 -5.07
CA ALA A 56 -0.34 27.72 -4.51
C ALA A 56 0.28 28.69 -5.53
N GLY A 57 0.22 28.38 -6.83
CA GLY A 57 0.75 29.23 -7.89
C GLY A 57 2.23 29.53 -7.69
N GLN A 58 2.61 30.81 -7.81
CA GLN A 58 3.97 31.29 -7.57
C GLN A 58 4.21 31.79 -6.13
N ASN A 59 3.25 31.60 -5.23
CA ASN A 59 3.38 32.07 -3.85
C ASN A 59 4.27 31.11 -3.05
N GLU A 60 5.50 31.53 -2.74
CA GLU A 60 6.49 30.70 -2.04
C GLU A 60 6.02 30.25 -0.65
N MET A 61 5.33 31.10 0.09
CA MET A 61 4.81 30.76 1.42
C MET A 61 3.74 29.65 1.32
N LEU A 62 2.79 29.78 0.40
CA LEU A 62 1.78 28.75 0.15
C LEU A 62 2.41 27.46 -0.38
N GLY A 63 3.40 27.57 -1.27
CA GLY A 63 4.16 26.42 -1.76
C GLY A 63 4.86 25.67 -0.63
N GLY A 64 5.49 26.38 0.31
CA GLY A 64 6.10 25.79 1.50
C GLY A 64 5.11 25.06 2.39
N ILE A 65 3.94 25.66 2.64
CA ILE A 65 2.85 25.03 3.42
C ILE A 65 2.36 23.76 2.73
N VAL A 66 2.10 23.81 1.41
CA VAL A 66 1.68 22.64 0.62
C VAL A 66 2.73 21.54 0.67
N GLY A 67 4.02 21.88 0.60
CA GLY A 67 5.13 20.93 0.72
C GLY A 67 5.14 20.21 2.07
N LEU A 68 5.03 20.95 3.18
CA LEU A 68 5.00 20.37 4.53
C LEU A 68 3.77 19.47 4.75
N LEU A 69 2.59 19.92 4.31
CA LEU A 69 1.36 19.12 4.39
C LEU A 69 1.48 17.85 3.55
N SER A 70 2.04 17.96 2.34
CA SER A 70 2.28 16.82 1.46
C SER A 70 3.18 15.79 2.14
N LEU A 71 4.28 16.21 2.76
CA LEU A 71 5.14 15.32 3.53
C LEU A 71 4.38 14.60 4.65
N GLY A 72 3.52 15.32 5.39
CA GLY A 72 2.62 14.72 6.39
C GLY A 72 1.72 13.64 5.80
N VAL A 73 1.12 13.89 4.64
CA VAL A 73 0.31 12.90 3.91
C VAL A 73 1.14 11.67 3.50
N TYR A 74 2.36 11.87 3.00
CA TYR A 74 3.25 10.74 2.66
C TYR A 74 3.62 9.91 3.88
N ILE A 75 3.87 10.53 5.04
CA ILE A 75 4.09 9.82 6.32
C ILE A 75 2.86 8.96 6.66
N VAL A 76 1.65 9.51 6.53
CA VAL A 76 0.40 8.76 6.74
C VAL A 76 0.28 7.59 5.78
N PHE A 77 0.65 7.75 4.51
CA PHE A 77 0.70 6.63 3.56
C PHE A 77 1.76 5.59 3.92
N GLY A 78 2.91 6.01 4.45
CA GLY A 78 3.88 5.09 5.04
C GLY A 78 3.26 4.26 6.16
N MET A 79 2.52 4.87 7.09
CA MET A 79 1.90 4.16 8.20
C MET A 79 0.74 3.25 7.77
N GLN A 80 -0.16 3.75 6.92
CA GLN A 80 -1.45 3.10 6.62
C GLN A 80 -1.50 2.41 5.25
N GLY A 81 -0.50 2.59 4.39
CA GLY A 81 -0.53 2.10 3.01
C GLY A 81 -0.71 0.58 2.91
N ASN A 82 -0.08 -0.18 3.80
CA ASN A 82 -0.27 -1.63 3.81
C ASN A 82 -1.71 -1.99 4.21
N ALA A 83 -2.31 -1.33 5.20
CA ALA A 83 -3.71 -1.56 5.58
C ALA A 83 -4.69 -1.17 4.45
N LEU A 84 -4.40 -0.09 3.70
CA LEU A 84 -5.17 0.28 2.51
C LEU A 84 -5.08 -0.80 1.43
N ARG A 85 -3.89 -1.37 1.21
CA ARG A 85 -3.68 -2.50 0.30
C ARG A 85 -4.47 -3.74 0.74
N GLU A 86 -4.46 -4.09 2.03
CA GLU A 86 -5.25 -5.21 2.57
C GLU A 86 -6.74 -5.02 2.28
N LYS A 87 -7.29 -3.85 2.62
CA LYS A 87 -8.69 -3.51 2.30
C LYS A 87 -8.98 -3.61 0.80
N ASN A 88 -8.05 -3.17 -0.05
CA ASN A 88 -8.21 -3.29 -1.51
C ASN A 88 -8.19 -4.73 -2.00
N LEU A 89 -7.35 -5.59 -1.43
CA LEU A 89 -7.33 -7.02 -1.75
C LEU A 89 -8.66 -7.67 -1.39
N VAL A 90 -9.20 -7.39 -0.20
CA VAL A 90 -10.51 -7.89 0.22
C VAL A 90 -11.62 -7.43 -0.72
N LYS A 91 -11.65 -6.13 -1.08
CA LYS A 91 -12.60 -5.60 -2.07
C LYS A 91 -12.49 -6.26 -3.45
N ARG A 92 -11.32 -6.82 -3.78
CA ARG A 92 -11.05 -7.52 -5.04
C ARG A 92 -11.27 -9.04 -4.95
N GLY A 93 -11.91 -9.52 -3.87
CA GLY A 93 -12.27 -10.93 -3.70
C GLY A 93 -11.15 -11.81 -3.13
N TYR A 94 -10.10 -11.22 -2.57
CA TYR A 94 -9.14 -12.00 -1.78
C TYR A 94 -9.65 -12.20 -0.35
N VAL A 95 -9.30 -13.33 0.24
CA VAL A 95 -9.58 -13.65 1.64
C VAL A 95 -8.26 -13.70 2.41
N GLU A 96 -8.21 -13.05 3.56
CA GLU A 96 -7.09 -13.15 4.50
C GLU A 96 -7.06 -14.56 5.08
N VAL A 97 -5.91 -15.23 5.02
CA VAL A 97 -5.72 -16.52 5.68
C VAL A 97 -5.29 -16.31 7.14
N PRO A 98 -5.62 -17.22 8.07
CA PRO A 98 -5.41 -16.97 9.49
C PRO A 98 -3.93 -16.96 9.93
N GLN A 99 -3.02 -17.48 9.11
CA GLN A 99 -1.61 -17.58 9.45
C GLN A 99 -0.83 -16.29 9.16
N LEU A 100 -0.04 -15.87 10.14
CA LEU A 100 0.97 -14.83 9.99
C LEU A 100 2.33 -15.47 9.75
N ILE A 101 3.00 -15.07 8.67
CA ILE A 101 4.28 -15.65 8.26
C ILE A 101 5.41 -14.66 8.52
N ASN A 102 6.45 -15.10 9.22
CA ASN A 102 7.66 -14.31 9.43
C ASN A 102 8.71 -14.67 8.38
N ALA A 103 8.98 -13.76 7.45
CA ALA A 103 9.87 -14.02 6.31
C ALA A 103 10.78 -12.84 5.99
N ALA A 104 11.79 -13.06 5.14
CA ALA A 104 12.68 -12.00 4.69
C ALA A 104 11.99 -11.03 3.71
N ASN A 105 11.14 -11.54 2.83
CA ASN A 105 10.45 -10.80 1.76
C ASN A 105 9.05 -11.40 1.48
N PRO A 106 8.19 -10.71 0.71
CA PRO A 106 6.84 -11.19 0.40
C PRO A 106 6.80 -12.57 -0.27
N GLU A 107 7.72 -12.85 -1.18
CA GLU A 107 7.77 -14.08 -1.97
C GLU A 107 8.10 -15.29 -1.09
N ALA A 108 9.08 -15.15 -0.20
CA ALA A 108 9.42 -16.16 0.79
C ALA A 108 8.25 -16.43 1.76
N ALA A 109 7.49 -15.40 2.13
CA ALA A 109 6.31 -15.56 2.97
C ALA A 109 5.22 -16.39 2.29
N ILE A 110 4.98 -16.16 0.99
CA ILE A 110 4.04 -16.95 0.19
C ILE A 110 4.56 -18.40 0.05
N ALA A 111 5.83 -18.59 -0.30
CA ALA A 111 6.41 -19.91 -0.47
C ALA A 111 6.32 -20.76 0.80
N GLN A 112 6.66 -20.17 1.96
CA GLN A 112 6.54 -20.83 3.25
C GLN A 112 5.07 -21.18 3.58
N TYR A 113 4.13 -20.25 3.35
CA TYR A 113 2.71 -20.54 3.57
C TYR A 113 2.23 -21.73 2.73
N ILE A 114 2.58 -21.77 1.45
CA ILE A 114 2.16 -22.84 0.55
C ILE A 114 2.78 -24.18 0.97
N ALA A 115 4.06 -24.19 1.36
CA ALA A 115 4.73 -25.41 1.82
C ALA A 115 4.11 -25.99 3.09
N GLU A 116 3.73 -25.13 4.05
CA GLU A 116 3.17 -25.56 5.34
C GLU A 116 1.65 -25.85 5.29
N TYR A 117 0.90 -25.13 4.44
CA TYR A 117 -0.58 -25.13 4.48
C TYR A 117 -1.25 -25.37 3.12
N GLY A 118 -0.52 -25.43 2.01
CA GLY A 118 -1.08 -25.54 0.65
C GLY A 118 -1.73 -26.88 0.30
N HIS A 119 -1.64 -27.88 1.19
CA HIS A 119 -2.22 -29.22 1.01
C HIS A 119 -3.55 -29.42 1.76
N LYS A 120 -4.09 -28.38 2.42
CA LYS A 120 -5.41 -28.40 3.08
C LYS A 120 -6.43 -27.64 2.25
#